data_AF-B8II77-F1
#
_entry.id   AF-B8II77-F1
#
_cell.length_a   1.000
_cell.length_b   1.000
_cell.length_c   1.000
_cell.angle_alpha   90.00
_cell.angle_beta   90.00
_cell.angle_gamma   90.00
#
_symmetry.space_group_name_H-M   'P 1'
#
loop_
_entity.id
_entity.type
_entity.pdbx_description
1 polymer ?
#
loop_
_entity_poly.entity_id
_entity_poly.type
_entity_poly.pdbx_seq_one_letter_code
_entity_poly.pdbx_strand_id
1 'polypeptide(L)' 'MPNRGYTVRRGRYGWCVYAVHTGKPVRVNGRVQTGLSRETAIALLASLRALAFIEAEFGEQPIIKGRSLD' A
#
# COMPACT_ATOMS: atom_id res chain seq x y z
N MET A 1 -15.31 -1.33 0.87
CA MET A 1 -14.10 -0.98 1.65
C MET A 1 -13.49 0.29 1.09
N PRO A 2 -13.36 1.39 1.85
CA PRO A 2 -12.99 2.67 1.25
C PRO A 2 -11.51 2.67 0.86
N ASN A 3 -11.25 2.44 -0.42
CA ASN A 3 -10.20 3.07 -1.23
C ASN A 3 -8.74 3.03 -0.70
N ARG A 4 -8.26 1.89 -0.18
CA ARG A 4 -6.80 1.60 -0.13
C ARG A 4 -6.24 1.24 -1.52
N GLY A 5 -6.66 1.99 -2.54
CA GLY A 5 -6.19 1.85 -3.90
C GLY A 5 -4.82 2.50 -4.06
N TYR A 6 -4.02 1.89 -4.93
CA TYR A 6 -2.76 2.45 -5.39
C TYR A 6 -2.81 2.66 -6.91
N THR A 7 -2.07 3.65 -7.39
CA THR A 7 -1.95 3.97 -8.81
C THR A 7 -0.54 4.42 -9.16
N VAL A 8 -0.19 4.36 -10.44
CA VAL A 8 1.11 4.77 -10.97
C VAL A 8 0.91 6.01 -11.84
N ARG A 9 1.77 7.02 -11.66
CA ARG A 9 1.77 8.24 -12.48
C ARG A 9 3.17 8.55 -12.99
N ARG A 10 3.26 9.08 -14.20
CA ARG A 10 4.52 9.59 -14.77
C ARG A 10 4.85 10.93 -14.10
N GLY A 11 6.04 11.03 -13.52
CA GLY A 11 6.62 12.27 -13.01
C GLY A 11 7.82 12.72 -13.85
N ARG A 12 8.45 13.84 -13.45
CA ARG A 12 9.57 14.47 -14.16
C ARG A 12 10.78 13.53 -14.35
N TYR A 13 11.09 12.71 -13.35
CA TYR A 13 12.31 11.88 -13.33
C TYR A 13 12.04 10.37 -13.46
N GLY A 14 10.81 9.96 -13.71
CA GLY A 14 10.46 8.54 -13.80
C GLY A 14 8.99 8.32 -13.48
N TRP A 15 8.66 7.14 -12.96
CA TRP A 15 7.35 6.79 -12.48
C TRP A 15 7.29 6.86 -10.95
N CYS A 16 6.09 7.10 -10.43
CA CYS A 16 5.85 7.15 -9.00
C CYS A 16 4.52 6.45 -8.67
N VAL A 17 4.50 5.74 -7.54
CA VAL A 17 3.30 5.10 -7.00
C VAL A 17 2.66 6.02 -5.96
N TYR A 18 1.34 6.18 -6.06
CA TYR A 18 0.54 7.04 -5.18
C TYR A 18 -0.57 6.25 -4.52
N ALA A 19 -0.87 6.62 -3.27
CA ALA A 19 -2.10 6.21 -2.62
C ALA A 19 -3.27 7.03 -3.18
N VAL A 20 -4.30 6.37 -3.70
CA VAL A 20 -5.43 7.03 -4.38
C VAL A 20 -6.19 7.96 -3.43
N HIS A 21 -6.40 7.53 -2.18
CA HIS A 21 -7.18 8.28 -1.19
C HIS A 21 -6.50 9.56 -0.69
N THR A 22 -5.17 9.58 -0.58
CA THR A 22 -4.44 10.78 -0.12
C THR A 22 -3.80 11.59 -1.24
N GLY A 23 -3.67 11.00 -2.44
CA GLY A 23 -2.88 11.57 -3.53
C GLY A 23 -1.39 11.69 -3.22
N LYS A 24 -0.92 11.17 -2.08
CA LYS A 24 0.48 11.25 -1.65
C LYS A 24 1.31 10.11 -2.25
N PRO A 25 2.60 10.34 -2.54
CA PRO A 25 3.48 9.28 -2.97
C PRO A 25 3.63 8.22 -1.86
N VAL A 26 3.69 6.96 -2.28
CA VAL A 26 3.95 5.84 -1.39
C VAL A 26 5.36 5.95 -0.82
N ARG A 27 5.50 5.59 0.46
CA ARG A 27 6.77 5.44 1.14
C ARG A 27 6.96 3.97 1.51
N VAL A 28 8.13 3.43 1.20
CA VAL A 28 8.57 2.11 1.66
C VAL A 28 9.78 2.33 2.56
N ASN A 29 9.71 1.83 3.79
CA ASN A 29 10.75 2.06 4.82
C ASN A 29 11.11 3.55 4.97
N GLY A 30 10.09 4.42 5.00
CA GLY A 30 10.25 5.87 5.09
C GLY A 30 10.71 6.57 3.79
N ARG A 31 11.14 5.83 2.76
CA ARG A 31 11.63 6.40 1.49
C ARG A 31 10.53 6.53 0.46
N VAL A 32 10.40 7.74 -0.09
CA VAL A 32 9.45 8.07 -1.16
C VAL A 32 9.80 7.30 -2.44
N GLN A 33 8.80 6.64 -3.03
CA GLN A 33 8.96 5.80 -4.22
C GLN A 33 8.69 6.59 -5.51
N THR A 34 9.65 7.44 -5.88
CA THR A 34 9.61 8.32 -7.08
C THR A 34 10.82 8.09 -7.97
N GLY A 35 10.71 8.43 -9.26
CA GLY A 35 11.84 8.31 -10.20
C GLY A 35 12.13 6.86 -10.61
N LEU A 36 11.17 5.96 -10.42
CA LEU A 36 11.31 4.55 -10.75
C LEU A 36 11.26 4.33 -12.26
N SER A 37 11.83 3.21 -12.72
CA SER A 37 11.46 2.66 -14.03
C SER A 37 9.97 2.30 -14.05
N ARG A 38 9.41 2.14 -15.25
CA ARG A 38 8.00 1.80 -15.40
C ARG A 38 7.72 0.41 -14.79
N GLU A 39 8.61 -0.53 -15.08
CA GLU A 39 8.55 -1.92 -14.67
C GLU A 39 8.58 -2.01 -13.14
N THR A 40 9.51 -1.31 -12.49
CA THR A 40 9.59 -1.27 -11.02
C THR A 40 8.36 -0.62 -10.40
N ALA A 41 7.84 0.46 -10.99
CA ALA A 41 6.62 1.09 -10.49
C ALA A 41 5.38 0.18 -10.60
N ILE A 42 5.27 -0.59 -11.69
CA ILE A 42 4.20 -1.58 -11.88
C ILE A 42 4.35 -2.75 -10.89
N ALA A 43 5.56 -3.27 -10.71
CA ALA A 43 5.81 -4.35 -9.76
C ALA A 43 5.46 -3.92 -8.33
N LEU A 44 5.91 -2.73 -7.91
CA LEU A 44 5.56 -2.17 -6.61
C LEU A 44 4.05 -1.95 -6.46
N LEU A 45 3.37 -1.44 -7.50
CA LEU A 45 1.92 -1.28 -7.50
C LEU A 45 1.20 -2.61 -7.28
N ALA A 46 1.63 -3.68 -7.95
CA ALA A 46 1.05 -5.01 -7.80
C ALA A 46 1.24 -5.56 -6.37
N SER A 47 2.46 -5.45 -5.81
CA SER A 47 2.73 -5.87 -4.43
C SER A 47 1.88 -5.12 -3.41
N LEU A 48 1.72 -3.80 -3.58
CA LEU A 48 0.90 -2.99 -2.68
C LEU A 48 -0.59 -3.32 -2.76
N ARG A 49 -1.10 -3.66 -3.94
CA ARG A 49 -2.49 -4.13 -4.10
C ARG A 49 -2.70 -5.48 -3.45
N ALA A 50 -1.75 -6.41 -3.60
CA ALA A 50 -1.81 -7.70 -2.92
C ALA A 50 -1.77 -7.54 -1.40
N LEU A 51 -0.88 -6.68 -0.87
CA LEU A 51 -0.82 -6.39 0.56
C LEU A 51 -2.12 -5.78 1.07
N ALA A 52 -2.67 -4.77 0.36
CA ALA A 52 -3.94 -4.16 0.76
C ALA A 52 -5.11 -5.14 0.71
N PHE A 53 -5.10 -6.11 -0.22
CA PHE A 53 -6.07 -7.19 -0.24
C PHE A 53 -5.93 -8.09 1.00
N ILE A 54 -4.71 -8.54 1.33
CA ILE A 54 -4.47 -9.37 2.53
C ILE A 54 -4.88 -8.62 3.80
N GLU A 55 -4.52 -7.34 3.94
CA GLU A 55 -4.92 -6.52 5.09
C GLU A 55 -6.44 -6.32 5.15
N ALA A 56 -7.12 -6.20 4.00
CA ALA A 56 -8.57 -6.07 3.96
C ALA A 56 -9.27 -7.35 4.41
N GLU A 57 -8.76 -8.52 4.00
CA GLU A 57 -9.33 -9.82 4.34
C GLU A 57 -9.01 -10.26 5.78
N PHE A 58 -7.83 -9.87 6.33
CA PHE A 58 -7.32 -10.42 7.59
C PHE A 58 -6.94 -9.39 8.66
N GLY A 59 -6.98 -8.08 8.35
CA GLY A 59 -6.50 -7.02 9.24
C GLY A 59 -7.36 -6.73 10.47
N GLU A 60 -8.53 -7.36 10.59
CA GLU A 60 -9.42 -7.28 11.75
C GLU A 60 -9.89 -8.66 12.23
N GLN A 61 -8.98 -9.61 12.46
CA GLN A 61 -9.30 -10.63 13.48
C GLN A 61 -9.07 -10.00 14.86
N PRO A 62 -10.12 -9.72 15.66
CA PRO A 62 -9.90 -9.38 17.05
C PRO A 62 -9.19 -10.57 17.67
N ILE A 63 -7.94 -10.36 18.12
CA ILE A 63 -7.30 -11.27 19.06
C ILE A 63 -8.27 -11.34 20.23
N ILE A 64 -9.00 -12.45 20.34
CA ILE A 64 -9.85 -12.73 21.50
C ILE A 64 -8.88 -12.70 22.68
N LYS A 65 -8.90 -11.59 23.44
CA LYS A 65 -8.15 -11.47 24.69
C LYS A 65 -8.53 -12.70 25.51
N GLY A 66 -7.50 -13.44 25.90
CA GLY A 66 -7.63 -14.59 26.77
C GLY A 66 -8.58 -14.27 27.93
N ARG A 67 -9.55 -15.16 28.11
CA ARG A 67 -10.44 -15.26 29.26
C ARG A 67 -9.62 -15.01 30.53
N SER A 68 -9.86 -13.89 31.20
CA SER A 68 -9.46 -13.73 32.60
C SER A 68 -10.26 -14.76 33.38
N LEU A 69 -9.57 -15.67 34.05
CA LEU A 69 -10.14 -16.51 35.09
C LEU A 69 -10.32 -15.62 36.31
N ASP A 70 -11.58 -15.35 36.67
CA ASP A 70 -12.01 -15.06 38.02
C ASP A 70 -13.05 -16.11 38.41
#